data_AF-A0A2T4PRL1-F1
#
_entry.id   AF-A0A2T4PRL1-F1
#
_cell.length_a   1.000
_cell.length_b   1.000
_cell.length_c   1.000
_cell.angle_alpha   90.00
_cell.angle_beta   90.00
_cell.angle_gamma   90.00
#
_symmetry.space_group_name_H-M   'P 1'
#
loop_
_entity.id
_entity.type
_entity.pdbx_description
1 polymer ?
#
loop_
_entity_poly.entity_id
_entity_poly.type
_entity_poly.pdbx_seq_one_letter_code
_entity_poly.pdbx_strand_id
1 'polypeptide(L)'
;LYTKYYFKLFATFTILSLIGSLSPYMDSFFNGFSMPERRWVYAMALITAGLTVMLIQHIHMVTVKQFIMASILPILFIAISAIWQQSFYSWVIFIPILFILLLFKIKYPIKHLNIAICCVLIAYQFTLIQNYQDKVLKKYTPNINTVKKSNIYSQKLASEIENLKENQVDDLRRIDMLRPISINSPMYYHFNGTKLYSSIYSAEISKFYEKDLLISMPRNSNSYYASLSERANLNSLFNVDYTIKSKDDLHYPALSKRIDSFKDQGEYFHVYENTEKLPSARVVKNTYHNTQLNSPIEKEHAMLNGVITNDQKSNQQVKPAKDILKSAHISYNDASYNGKQLTVTKNGGGLTIDLPNNTADKYQTLYLMMDAKIIKPKDVNYYISTNENKIFRYRLNYPYIRPHHTTTANIKSANTVHVKLKKGSYRFNLKHIYGEDYQPLKNAVKSAQSQNIKFHNKRTHYEIDLNKNPSGNLVLPIIYKKGLKASIDGKEVDINKVNYIMSSIKVDKHDKKVTITYESPFFKISILGMIIGLVLLIWLRKKL
;
A
#
# COMPACT_ATOMS: atom_id res chain seq x y z
N LEU A 1 16.36 15.55 -46.43
CA LEU A 1 15.81 14.62 -45.41
C LEU A 1 14.28 14.68 -45.31
N TYR A 2 13.64 15.86 -45.27
CA TYR A 2 12.17 16.00 -45.18
C TYR A 2 11.35 15.41 -46.34
N THR A 3 12.00 15.07 -47.45
CA THR A 3 11.39 14.31 -48.55
C THR A 3 11.16 12.84 -48.21
N LYS A 4 11.81 12.31 -47.16
CA LYS A 4 11.59 10.95 -46.67
C LYS A 4 10.42 10.95 -45.68
N TYR A 5 9.39 10.17 -45.99
CA TYR A 5 8.17 10.08 -45.18
C TYR A 5 8.46 9.85 -43.69
N TYR A 6 9.22 8.81 -43.34
CA TYR A 6 9.52 8.48 -41.94
C TYR A 6 10.37 9.55 -41.24
N PHE A 7 11.29 10.21 -41.94
CA PHE A 7 12.04 11.32 -41.35
C PHE A 7 11.10 12.49 -41.03
N LYS A 8 10.21 12.86 -41.97
CA LYS A 8 9.20 13.91 -41.76
C LYS A 8 8.30 13.57 -40.58
N LEU A 9 7.83 12.32 -40.50
CA LEU A 9 6.99 11.82 -39.41
C LEU A 9 7.67 11.98 -38.04
N PHE A 10 8.87 11.41 -37.86
CA PHE A 10 9.59 11.49 -36.59
C PHE A 10 9.99 12.94 -36.23
N ALA A 11 10.33 13.77 -37.23
CA ALA A 11 10.64 15.18 -37.01
C ALA A 11 9.41 15.96 -36.53
N THR A 12 8.25 15.78 -37.18
CA THR A 12 6.98 16.40 -36.76
C THR A 12 6.61 16.00 -35.34
N PHE A 13 6.65 14.71 -35.02
CA PHE A 13 6.36 14.26 -33.66
C PHE A 13 7.38 14.72 -32.61
N THR A 14 8.66 14.86 -33.00
CA THR A 14 9.68 15.44 -32.11
C THR A 14 9.36 16.90 -31.79
N ILE A 15 8.99 17.69 -32.80
CA ILE A 15 8.62 19.10 -32.62
C ILE A 15 7.36 19.22 -31.76
N LEU A 16 6.31 18.43 -32.04
CA LEU A 16 5.09 18.41 -31.23
C LEU A 16 5.39 18.02 -29.77
N SER A 17 6.27 17.04 -29.56
CA SER A 17 6.73 16.65 -28.23
C SER A 17 7.49 17.80 -27.56
N LEU A 18 8.41 18.46 -28.24
CA LEU A 18 9.15 19.60 -27.68
C LEU A 18 8.20 20.73 -27.26
N ILE A 19 7.22 21.09 -28.09
CA ILE A 19 6.18 22.08 -27.73
C ILE A 19 5.37 21.59 -26.52
N GLY A 20 4.96 20.32 -26.52
CA GLY A 20 4.27 19.70 -25.39
C GLY A 20 5.07 19.79 -24.08
N SER A 21 6.40 19.67 -24.14
CA SER A 21 7.29 19.74 -22.97
C SER A 21 7.37 21.13 -22.33
N LEU A 22 6.85 22.17 -23.00
CA LEU A 22 6.72 23.52 -22.48
C LEU A 22 5.34 23.75 -21.83
N SER A 23 4.43 22.76 -21.85
CA SER A 23 3.06 22.89 -21.36
C SER A 23 2.79 22.02 -20.14
N PRO A 24 2.41 22.60 -18.97
CA PRO A 24 2.00 21.82 -17.81
C PRO A 24 0.70 21.04 -18.06
N TYR A 25 -0.10 21.43 -19.07
CA TYR A 25 -1.31 20.70 -19.44
C TYR A 25 -0.98 19.37 -20.13
N MET A 26 0.09 19.31 -20.91
CA MET A 26 0.56 18.06 -21.51
C MET A 26 1.04 17.09 -20.43
N ASP A 27 1.79 17.62 -19.45
CA ASP A 27 2.25 16.87 -18.28
C ASP A 27 1.07 16.34 -17.44
N SER A 28 0.05 17.16 -17.23
CA SER A 28 -1.19 16.74 -16.54
C SER A 28 -1.94 15.68 -17.32
N PHE A 29 -2.14 15.85 -18.64
CA PHE A 29 -2.83 14.90 -19.51
C PHE A 29 -2.21 13.49 -19.42
N PHE A 30 -0.89 13.39 -19.57
CA PHE A 30 -0.16 12.12 -19.46
C PHE A 30 -0.01 11.62 -18.02
N ASN A 31 -0.35 12.43 -17.02
CA ASN A 31 -0.52 12.02 -15.64
C ASN A 31 -2.00 11.81 -15.26
N GLY A 32 -2.87 11.49 -16.25
CA GLY A 32 -4.28 11.18 -16.02
C GLY A 32 -5.09 12.38 -15.54
N PHE A 33 -4.78 13.57 -16.04
CA PHE A 33 -5.33 14.86 -15.61
C PHE A 33 -5.07 15.18 -14.11
N SER A 34 -4.05 14.56 -13.52
CA SER A 34 -3.58 14.86 -12.17
C SER A 34 -2.59 16.03 -12.18
N MET A 35 -1.82 16.20 -11.10
CA MET A 35 -0.79 17.24 -11.02
C MET A 35 0.22 17.12 -12.18
N PRO A 36 0.73 18.23 -12.74
CA PRO A 36 1.67 18.19 -13.85
C PRO A 36 2.93 17.38 -13.49
N GLU A 37 3.13 16.24 -14.16
CA GLU A 37 4.30 15.38 -14.01
C GLU A 37 4.82 14.95 -15.39
N ARG A 38 6.12 15.07 -15.64
CA ARG A 38 6.77 14.78 -16.94
C ARG A 38 6.95 13.28 -17.20
N ARG A 39 5.89 12.50 -17.03
CA ARG A 39 5.94 11.02 -17.14
C ARG A 39 5.99 10.51 -18.57
N TRP A 40 5.71 11.33 -19.57
CA TRP A 40 5.63 10.94 -20.99
C TRP A 40 6.92 11.16 -21.77
N VAL A 41 7.98 11.67 -21.13
CA VAL A 41 9.28 11.97 -21.78
C VAL A 41 9.91 10.73 -22.44
N TYR A 42 9.56 9.52 -22.01
CA TYR A 42 9.98 8.29 -22.69
C TYR A 42 9.48 8.20 -24.14
N ALA A 43 8.29 8.74 -24.44
CA ALA A 43 7.76 8.78 -25.80
C ALA A 43 8.59 9.73 -26.68
N MET A 44 8.96 10.90 -26.13
CA MET A 44 9.87 11.83 -26.79
C MET A 44 11.25 11.19 -27.03
N ALA A 45 11.78 10.42 -26.07
CA ALA A 45 13.04 9.69 -26.25
C ALA A 45 12.94 8.65 -27.39
N LEU A 46 11.83 7.92 -27.49
CA LEU A 46 11.61 6.95 -28.56
C LEU A 46 11.53 7.62 -29.95
N ILE A 47 10.78 8.71 -30.05
CA ILE A 47 10.60 9.45 -31.32
C ILE A 47 11.91 10.08 -31.77
N THR A 48 12.69 10.66 -30.84
CA THR A 48 14.01 11.24 -31.15
C THR A 48 15.05 10.17 -31.51
N ALA A 49 14.98 8.98 -30.91
CA ALA A 49 15.79 7.83 -31.33
C ALA A 49 15.47 7.42 -32.78
N GLY A 50 14.18 7.34 -33.13
CA GLY A 50 13.74 7.09 -34.51
C GLY A 50 14.24 8.16 -35.49
N LEU A 51 14.12 9.44 -35.12
CA LEU A 51 14.66 10.55 -35.91
C LEU A 51 16.18 10.44 -36.11
N THR A 52 16.91 10.08 -35.06
CA THR A 52 18.36 9.90 -35.09
C THR A 52 18.77 8.77 -36.04
N VAL A 53 18.06 7.64 -36.02
CA VAL A 53 18.29 6.53 -36.97
C VAL A 53 18.05 6.98 -38.40
N MET A 54 16.95 7.68 -38.66
CA MET A 54 16.62 8.20 -40.00
C MET A 54 17.65 9.22 -40.49
N LEU A 55 18.14 10.10 -39.61
CA LEU A 55 19.23 11.03 -39.88
C LEU A 55 20.47 10.25 -40.30
N ILE A 56 20.93 9.31 -39.46
CA ILE A 56 22.14 8.51 -39.73
C ILE A 56 21.98 7.78 -41.07
N GLN A 57 20.87 7.09 -41.32
CA GLN A 57 20.64 6.31 -42.53
C GLN A 57 20.73 7.14 -43.81
N HIS A 58 20.20 8.37 -43.80
CA HIS A 58 20.10 9.23 -44.98
C HIS A 58 21.03 10.44 -44.95
N ILE A 59 22.04 10.46 -44.07
CA ILE A 59 22.87 11.64 -43.88
C ILE A 59 23.65 12.06 -45.14
N HIS A 60 23.95 11.12 -46.04
CA HIS A 60 24.58 11.37 -47.34
C HIS A 60 23.77 12.29 -48.27
N MET A 61 22.47 12.50 -47.99
CA MET A 61 21.62 13.44 -48.73
C MET A 61 21.83 14.90 -48.28
N VAL A 62 22.63 15.15 -47.23
CA VAL A 62 22.92 16.47 -46.67
C VAL A 62 24.29 16.92 -47.13
N THR A 63 24.44 18.17 -47.56
CA THR A 63 25.77 18.69 -47.91
C THR A 63 26.59 19.02 -46.66
N VAL A 64 27.92 18.99 -46.78
CA VAL A 64 28.83 19.38 -45.67
C VAL A 64 28.49 20.77 -45.13
N LYS A 65 28.23 21.74 -46.02
CA LYS A 65 27.83 23.11 -45.64
C LYS A 65 26.54 23.12 -44.82
N GLN A 66 25.50 22.38 -45.25
CA GLN A 66 24.23 22.30 -44.53
C GLN A 66 24.41 21.65 -43.15
N PHE A 67 25.19 20.58 -43.05
CA PHE A 67 25.43 19.89 -41.79
C PHE A 67 26.19 20.77 -40.79
N ILE A 68 27.24 21.46 -41.24
CA ILE A 68 27.99 22.41 -40.41
C ILE A 68 27.07 23.51 -39.91
N MET A 69 26.32 24.18 -40.80
CA MET A 69 25.38 25.24 -40.42
C MET A 69 24.32 24.76 -39.41
N ALA A 70 23.76 23.57 -39.61
CA ALA A 70 22.77 22.99 -38.71
C ALA A 70 23.35 22.62 -37.33
N SER A 71 24.66 22.36 -37.23
CA SER A 71 25.32 21.95 -35.99
C SER A 71 25.80 23.11 -35.12
N ILE A 72 26.00 24.30 -35.70
CA ILE A 72 26.51 25.48 -34.98
C ILE A 72 25.63 25.81 -33.77
N LEU A 73 24.32 25.97 -33.97
CA LEU A 73 23.41 26.39 -32.89
C LEU A 73 23.36 25.38 -31.72
N PRO A 74 23.16 24.07 -31.95
CA PRO A 74 23.22 23.08 -30.88
C PRO A 74 24.56 23.04 -30.14
N ILE A 75 25.69 23.09 -30.87
CA ILE A 75 27.02 23.04 -30.27
C ILE A 75 27.26 24.29 -29.41
N LEU A 76 26.91 25.48 -29.90
CA LEU A 76 27.01 26.72 -29.13
C LEU A 76 26.14 26.67 -27.88
N PHE A 77 24.90 26.19 -27.99
CA PHE A 77 24.01 26.08 -26.84
C PHE A 77 24.58 25.14 -25.77
N ILE A 78 25.13 23.99 -26.17
CA ILE A 78 25.75 23.04 -25.24
C ILE A 78 27.01 23.63 -24.61
N ALA A 79 27.86 24.31 -25.39
CA ALA A 79 29.06 24.97 -24.90
C ALA A 79 28.73 26.07 -23.88
N ILE A 80 27.79 26.95 -24.20
CA ILE A 80 27.30 28.01 -23.30
C ILE A 80 26.72 27.39 -22.02
N SER A 81 25.89 26.34 -22.15
CA SER A 81 25.33 25.64 -20.99
C SER A 81 26.42 25.01 -20.12
N ALA A 82 27.46 24.43 -20.71
CA ALA A 82 28.56 23.83 -19.96
C ALA A 82 29.39 24.88 -19.20
N ILE A 83 29.65 26.03 -19.83
CA ILE A 83 30.33 27.18 -19.20
C ILE A 83 29.48 27.72 -18.04
N TRP A 84 28.18 27.94 -18.28
CA TRP A 84 27.28 28.50 -17.27
C TRP A 84 27.12 27.57 -16.06
N GLN A 85 26.99 26.26 -16.27
CA GLN A 85 26.87 25.31 -15.17
C GLN A 85 28.18 25.10 -14.38
N GLN A 86 29.31 25.66 -14.85
CA GLN A 86 30.65 25.49 -14.26
C GLN A 86 30.99 24.02 -13.95
N SER A 87 30.43 23.10 -14.75
CA SER A 87 30.42 21.67 -14.46
C SER A 87 30.68 20.90 -15.74
N PHE A 88 31.83 20.25 -15.83
CA PHE A 88 32.16 19.42 -16.99
C PHE A 88 31.45 18.07 -16.94
N TYR A 89 30.60 17.76 -17.91
CA TYR A 89 29.96 16.45 -18.03
C TYR A 89 30.70 15.60 -19.07
N SER A 90 31.19 14.43 -18.67
CA SER A 90 32.01 13.58 -19.55
C SER A 90 31.31 13.17 -20.85
N TRP A 91 29.97 13.16 -20.89
CA TRP A 91 29.23 12.82 -22.12
C TRP A 91 29.46 13.83 -23.26
N VAL A 92 29.88 15.06 -22.94
CA VAL A 92 30.11 16.14 -23.92
C VAL A 92 31.23 15.76 -24.90
N ILE A 93 32.19 14.91 -24.51
CA ILE A 93 33.28 14.46 -25.37
C ILE A 93 32.79 13.69 -26.61
N PHE A 94 31.61 13.09 -26.55
CA PHE A 94 31.05 12.33 -27.68
C PHE A 94 30.48 13.23 -28.77
N ILE A 95 30.21 14.51 -28.49
CA ILE A 95 29.71 15.46 -29.51
C ILE A 95 30.72 15.64 -30.65
N PRO A 96 31.98 16.05 -30.41
CA PRO A 96 32.96 16.20 -31.49
C PRO A 96 33.24 14.87 -32.20
N ILE A 97 33.25 13.75 -31.47
CA ILE A 97 33.44 12.41 -32.06
C ILE A 97 32.29 12.10 -33.03
N LEU A 98 31.03 12.26 -32.60
CA LEU A 98 29.86 12.06 -33.46
C LEU A 98 29.86 13.03 -34.64
N PHE A 99 30.22 14.30 -34.42
CA PHE A 99 30.29 15.31 -35.48
C PHE A 99 31.27 14.90 -36.59
N ILE A 100 32.48 14.44 -36.22
CA ILE A 100 33.49 13.95 -37.16
C ILE A 100 33.00 12.70 -37.89
N LEU A 101 32.44 11.72 -37.18
CA LEU A 101 31.93 10.49 -37.78
C LEU A 101 30.79 10.77 -38.78
N LEU A 102 29.88 11.69 -38.44
CA LEU A 102 28.78 12.08 -39.32
C LEU A 102 29.27 12.89 -40.53
N LEU A 103 30.24 13.80 -40.35
CA LEU A 103 30.90 14.50 -41.47
C LEU A 103 31.59 13.51 -42.43
N PHE A 104 32.33 12.56 -41.87
CA PHE A 104 32.99 11.52 -42.66
C PHE A 104 31.96 10.69 -43.40
N LYS A 105 30.83 10.36 -42.77
CA LYS A 105 29.72 9.64 -43.40
C LYS A 105 29.06 10.39 -44.55
N ILE A 106 28.94 11.72 -44.45
CA ILE A 106 28.42 12.57 -45.52
C ILE A 106 29.33 12.46 -46.76
N LYS A 107 30.65 12.53 -46.56
CA LYS A 107 31.63 12.47 -47.66
C LYS A 107 31.82 11.04 -48.19
N TYR A 108 31.74 10.05 -47.32
CA TYR A 108 31.98 8.65 -47.61
C TYR A 108 30.88 7.78 -46.97
N PRO A 109 29.82 7.41 -47.72
CA PRO A 109 28.63 6.71 -47.20
C PRO A 109 28.87 5.22 -46.92
N ILE A 110 29.90 4.90 -46.13
CA ILE A 110 30.33 3.54 -45.80
C ILE A 110 29.35 2.91 -44.79
N LYS A 111 28.78 1.75 -45.10
CA LYS A 111 27.79 1.07 -44.26
C LYS A 111 28.34 0.68 -42.88
N HIS A 112 29.59 0.21 -42.81
CA HIS A 112 30.23 -0.20 -41.55
C HIS A 112 30.42 0.96 -40.55
N LEU A 113 30.43 2.22 -41.03
CA LEU A 113 30.49 3.40 -40.17
C LEU A 113 29.26 3.52 -39.26
N ASN A 114 28.14 2.89 -39.62
CA ASN A 114 26.97 2.78 -38.74
C ASN A 114 27.32 2.07 -37.43
N ILE A 115 28.17 1.04 -37.48
CA ILE A 115 28.57 0.28 -36.30
C ILE A 115 29.35 1.21 -35.36
N ALA A 116 30.31 1.96 -35.89
CA ALA A 116 31.07 2.95 -35.11
C ALA A 116 30.16 4.01 -34.49
N ILE A 117 29.23 4.59 -35.28
CA ILE A 117 28.27 5.58 -34.77
C ILE A 117 27.39 4.97 -33.67
N CYS A 118 26.91 3.74 -33.84
CA CYS A 118 26.13 3.03 -32.83
C CYS A 118 26.95 2.79 -31.56
N CYS A 119 28.21 2.35 -31.66
CA CYS A 119 29.10 2.18 -30.51
C CYS A 119 29.31 3.50 -29.76
N VAL A 120 29.52 4.60 -30.49
CA VAL A 120 29.67 5.94 -29.88
C VAL A 120 28.37 6.40 -29.22
N LEU A 121 27.21 6.17 -29.82
CA LEU A 121 25.92 6.48 -29.21
C LEU A 121 25.66 5.65 -27.94
N ILE A 122 26.04 4.37 -27.93
CA ILE A 122 25.93 3.51 -26.75
C ILE A 122 26.85 4.04 -25.63
N ALA A 123 28.12 4.32 -25.94
CA ALA A 123 29.07 4.88 -25.00
C ALA A 123 28.58 6.24 -24.45
N TYR A 124 28.07 7.10 -25.32
CA TYR A 124 27.43 8.36 -24.96
C TYR A 124 26.29 8.17 -23.96
N GLN A 125 25.36 7.24 -24.22
CA GLN A 125 24.24 6.96 -23.32
C GLN A 125 24.72 6.44 -21.95
N PHE A 126 25.67 5.50 -21.92
CA PHE A 126 26.26 5.01 -20.67
C PHE A 126 26.90 6.14 -19.85
N THR A 127 27.71 6.99 -20.49
CA THR A 127 28.35 8.12 -19.81
C THR A 127 27.35 9.20 -19.38
N LEU A 128 26.26 9.40 -20.12
CA LEU A 128 25.17 10.30 -19.72
C LEU A 128 24.47 9.77 -18.47
N ILE A 129 24.13 8.47 -18.43
CA ILE A 129 23.54 7.81 -17.26
C ILE A 129 24.48 7.91 -16.06
N GLN A 130 25.78 7.63 -16.24
CA GLN A 130 26.77 7.71 -15.17
C GLN A 130 26.91 9.13 -14.62
N ASN A 131 27.04 10.14 -15.49
CA ASN A 131 27.10 11.52 -15.05
C ASN A 131 25.84 11.96 -14.29
N TYR A 132 24.66 11.56 -14.79
CA TYR A 132 23.40 11.85 -14.11
C TYR A 132 23.34 11.16 -12.74
N GLN A 133 23.79 9.91 -12.66
CA GLN A 133 23.91 9.18 -11.40
C GLN A 133 24.82 9.92 -10.43
N ASP A 134 26.05 10.25 -10.82
CA ASP A 134 27.05 10.83 -9.93
C ASP A 134 26.74 12.27 -9.50
N LYS A 135 26.24 13.10 -10.41
CA LYS A 135 26.05 14.53 -10.16
C LYS A 135 24.64 14.89 -9.69
N VAL A 136 23.63 14.13 -10.10
CA VAL A 136 22.22 14.45 -9.81
C VAL A 136 21.63 13.47 -8.82
N LEU A 137 21.69 12.16 -9.08
CA LEU A 137 20.97 11.17 -8.27
C LEU A 137 21.72 10.77 -7.00
N LYS A 138 23.05 10.76 -6.97
CA LYS A 138 23.85 10.24 -5.85
C LYS A 138 23.54 10.93 -4.53
N LYS A 139 23.25 12.24 -4.55
CA LYS A 139 22.83 13.01 -3.36
C LYS A 139 21.45 12.63 -2.82
N TYR A 140 20.59 12.06 -3.66
CA TYR A 140 19.25 11.59 -3.29
C TYR A 140 19.16 10.06 -3.17
N THR A 141 20.20 9.33 -3.58
CA THR A 141 20.24 7.87 -3.56
C THR A 141 20.89 7.42 -2.26
N PRO A 142 20.12 6.91 -1.27
CA PRO A 142 20.71 6.36 -0.06
C PRO A 142 21.59 5.17 -0.43
N ASN A 143 22.79 5.10 0.16
CA ASN A 143 23.65 3.93 0.01
C ASN A 143 23.29 2.87 1.05
N ILE A 144 23.80 1.64 0.90
CA ILE A 144 23.50 0.54 1.83
C ILE A 144 23.91 0.86 3.27
N ASN A 145 24.95 1.67 3.48
CA ASN A 145 25.36 2.11 4.80
C ASN A 145 24.37 3.13 5.39
N THR A 146 23.74 3.96 4.57
CA THR A 146 22.61 4.81 4.97
C THR A 146 21.45 3.96 5.46
N VAL A 147 21.10 2.86 4.77
CA VAL A 147 20.05 1.94 5.23
C VAL A 147 20.38 1.35 6.60
N LYS A 148 21.63 0.88 6.80
CA LYS A 148 22.11 0.36 8.10
C LYS A 148 22.10 1.41 9.22
N LYS A 149 22.41 2.68 8.91
CA LYS A 149 22.43 3.78 9.89
C LYS A 149 21.05 4.41 10.16
N SER A 150 20.11 4.28 9.22
CA SER A 150 18.81 4.98 9.22
C SER A 150 17.73 4.36 10.11
N ASN A 151 18.10 3.41 10.96
CA ASN A 151 17.17 2.61 11.74
C ASN A 151 16.11 1.85 10.91
N ILE A 152 16.34 1.63 9.61
CA ILE A 152 15.40 0.91 8.73
C ILE A 152 15.49 -0.59 8.93
N TYR A 153 16.73 -1.11 9.01
CA TYR A 153 17.04 -2.52 9.20
C TYR A 153 18.12 -2.70 10.28
N SER A 154 17.99 -3.74 11.08
CA SER A 154 18.99 -4.16 12.08
C SER A 154 19.01 -5.68 12.18
N GLN A 155 20.18 -6.26 12.41
CA GLN A 155 20.32 -7.70 12.59
C GLN A 155 19.63 -8.15 13.89
N LYS A 156 19.67 -7.33 14.94
CA LYS A 156 19.01 -7.62 16.22
C LYS A 156 17.51 -7.77 16.04
N LEU A 157 16.83 -6.81 15.40
CA LEU A 157 15.40 -6.91 15.15
C LEU A 157 15.06 -8.07 14.20
N ALA A 158 15.91 -8.35 13.21
CA ALA A 158 15.72 -9.51 12.34
C ALA A 158 15.76 -10.82 13.13
N SER A 159 16.74 -10.98 14.03
CA SER A 159 16.81 -12.15 14.92
C SER A 159 15.60 -12.26 15.84
N GLU A 160 15.11 -11.15 16.43
CA GLU A 160 13.88 -11.20 17.23
C GLU A 160 12.66 -11.63 16.41
N ILE A 161 12.54 -11.15 15.17
CA ILE A 161 11.45 -11.54 14.27
C ILE A 161 11.54 -13.03 13.90
N GLU A 162 12.74 -13.56 13.61
CA GLU A 162 12.91 -14.99 13.34
C GLU A 162 12.54 -15.85 14.55
N ASN A 163 12.97 -15.47 15.77
CA ASN A 163 12.58 -16.17 17.00
C ASN A 163 11.05 -16.20 17.17
N LEU A 164 10.35 -15.10 16.85
CA LEU A 164 8.89 -15.06 16.91
C LEU A 164 8.25 -15.96 15.85
N LYS A 165 8.84 -16.07 14.65
CA LYS A 165 8.34 -16.95 13.58
C LYS A 165 8.49 -18.43 13.94
N GLU A 166 9.57 -18.83 14.60
CA GLU A 166 9.78 -20.22 15.03
C GLU A 166 8.69 -20.71 16.01
N ASN A 167 8.09 -19.80 16.76
CA ASN A 167 7.04 -20.10 17.75
C ASN A 167 5.61 -19.96 17.21
N GLN A 168 5.44 -19.76 15.90
CA GLN A 168 4.13 -19.60 15.28
C GLN A 168 3.38 -20.93 15.16
N VAL A 169 2.06 -20.86 15.29
CA VAL A 169 1.17 -22.04 15.26
C VAL A 169 1.03 -22.64 13.85
N ASP A 170 1.18 -21.81 12.81
CA ASP A 170 1.10 -22.20 11.40
C ASP A 170 1.87 -21.20 10.51
N ASP A 171 1.87 -21.38 9.20
CA ASP A 171 2.69 -20.57 8.28
C ASP A 171 2.03 -19.25 7.82
N LEU A 172 0.77 -18.96 8.21
CA LEU A 172 0.04 -17.75 7.81
C LEU A 172 -0.03 -16.71 8.94
N ARG A 173 0.60 -16.98 10.09
CA ARG A 173 0.63 -16.05 11.23
C ARG A 173 1.33 -14.75 10.85
N ARG A 174 0.88 -13.67 11.49
CA ARG A 174 1.33 -12.30 11.24
C ARG A 174 1.95 -11.68 12.48
N ILE A 175 2.85 -10.74 12.23
CA ILE A 175 3.40 -9.82 13.24
C ILE A 175 2.93 -8.41 12.87
N ASP A 176 2.35 -7.69 13.83
CA ASP A 176 2.10 -6.26 13.68
C ASP A 176 3.24 -5.48 14.33
N MET A 177 3.82 -4.55 13.57
CA MET A 177 4.93 -3.72 14.03
C MET A 177 4.75 -2.34 13.43
N LEU A 178 4.26 -1.39 14.23
CA LEU A 178 4.13 0.00 13.82
C LEU A 178 5.41 0.76 14.18
N ARG A 179 6.29 0.97 13.18
CA ARG A 179 7.40 1.92 13.28
C ARG A 179 7.17 3.08 12.29
N PRO A 180 7.36 4.35 12.70
CA PRO A 180 7.11 5.52 11.84
C PRO A 180 7.92 5.56 10.54
N ILE A 181 9.07 4.89 10.48
CA ILE A 181 10.05 4.97 9.39
C ILE A 181 9.90 3.80 8.38
N SER A 182 9.26 2.69 8.75
CA SER A 182 9.30 1.45 7.94
C SER A 182 7.93 0.95 7.49
N ILE A 183 7.35 1.60 6.48
CA ILE A 183 5.98 1.28 6.05
C ILE A 183 5.87 -0.05 5.28
N ASN A 184 6.99 -0.62 4.79
CA ASN A 184 7.03 -1.95 4.16
C ASN A 184 7.96 -2.93 4.89
N SER A 185 8.14 -2.77 6.21
CA SER A 185 9.01 -3.67 6.99
C SER A 185 8.76 -5.17 6.82
N PRO A 186 7.52 -5.66 6.66
CA PRO A 186 7.28 -7.09 6.48
C PRO A 186 8.02 -7.66 5.26
N MET A 187 8.17 -6.89 4.17
CA MET A 187 8.85 -7.35 2.96
C MET A 187 10.34 -7.62 3.17
N TYR A 188 11.05 -6.72 3.85
CA TYR A 188 12.51 -6.79 3.95
C TYR A 188 13.00 -7.42 5.27
N TYR A 189 12.09 -7.68 6.22
CA TYR A 189 12.33 -8.57 7.37
C TYR A 189 11.69 -9.97 7.17
N HIS A 190 11.11 -10.25 6.01
CA HIS A 190 10.58 -11.57 5.63
C HIS A 190 9.58 -12.19 6.63
N PHE A 191 8.59 -11.39 7.04
CA PHE A 191 7.46 -11.87 7.86
C PHE A 191 6.12 -11.42 7.26
N ASN A 192 5.02 -12.12 7.58
CA ASN A 192 3.69 -11.66 7.17
C ASN A 192 3.22 -10.52 8.10
N GLY A 193 2.86 -9.37 7.55
CA GLY A 193 2.43 -8.21 8.34
C GLY A 193 1.05 -7.68 7.98
N THR A 194 0.65 -6.61 8.67
CA THR A 194 -0.64 -5.90 8.49
C THR A 194 -0.45 -4.49 7.94
N LYS A 195 0.69 -4.20 7.30
CA LYS A 195 0.99 -2.88 6.74
C LYS A 195 1.61 -2.95 5.36
N LEU A 196 1.25 -1.98 4.52
CA LEU A 196 1.78 -1.81 3.18
C LEU A 196 1.66 -0.34 2.75
N TYR A 197 2.71 0.17 2.11
CA TYR A 197 2.66 1.31 1.23
C TYR A 197 2.87 0.86 -0.22
N SER A 198 1.83 0.99 -1.04
CA SER A 198 1.87 0.64 -2.45
C SER A 198 0.74 1.33 -3.20
N SER A 199 1.04 1.92 -4.36
CA SER A 199 0.04 2.58 -5.21
C SER A 199 -0.84 1.61 -6.01
N ILE A 200 -0.60 0.30 -5.89
CA ILE A 200 -1.27 -0.72 -6.72
C ILE A 200 -2.04 -1.77 -5.90
N TYR A 201 -2.23 -1.56 -4.59
CA TYR A 201 -3.07 -2.49 -3.81
C TYR A 201 -4.57 -2.30 -4.08
N SER A 202 -5.38 -3.30 -3.69
CA SER A 202 -6.83 -3.32 -3.93
C SER A 202 -7.58 -2.14 -3.28
N ALA A 203 -8.43 -1.43 -4.01
CA ALA A 203 -9.35 -0.46 -3.42
C ALA A 203 -10.28 -1.08 -2.34
N GLU A 204 -10.58 -2.39 -2.45
CA GLU A 204 -11.32 -3.15 -1.45
C GLU A 204 -10.65 -3.13 -0.06
N ILE A 205 -9.31 -3.07 0.02
CA ILE A 205 -8.61 -2.97 1.31
C ILE A 205 -8.86 -1.59 1.92
N SER A 206 -8.77 -0.50 1.14
CA SER A 206 -9.12 0.83 1.65
C SER A 206 -10.58 0.90 2.11
N LYS A 207 -11.49 0.27 1.35
CA LYS A 207 -12.91 0.20 1.71
C LYS A 207 -13.11 -0.55 3.03
N PHE A 208 -12.42 -1.68 3.22
CA PHE A 208 -12.45 -2.47 4.45
C PHE A 208 -12.09 -1.62 5.68
N TYR A 209 -10.98 -0.89 5.60
CA TYR A 209 -10.51 -0.02 6.69
C TYR A 209 -11.43 1.19 6.91
N GLU A 210 -11.83 1.91 5.86
CA GLU A 210 -12.44 3.24 6.02
C GLU A 210 -13.96 3.27 6.01
N LYS A 211 -14.61 2.27 5.42
CA LYS A 211 -16.07 2.24 5.25
C LYS A 211 -16.69 1.06 5.97
N ASP A 212 -16.13 -0.13 5.78
CA ASP A 212 -16.77 -1.34 6.26
C ASP A 212 -16.60 -1.50 7.78
N LEU A 213 -15.38 -1.32 8.30
CA LEU A 213 -15.07 -1.52 9.72
C LEU A 213 -14.57 -0.27 10.46
N LEU A 214 -14.34 0.84 9.76
CA LEU A 214 -13.91 2.12 10.37
C LEU A 214 -12.66 1.96 11.25
N ILE A 215 -11.71 1.14 10.78
CA ILE A 215 -10.42 0.86 11.42
C ILE A 215 -9.57 2.13 11.35
N SER A 216 -9.16 2.62 12.51
CA SER A 216 -8.27 3.77 12.57
C SER A 216 -6.86 3.37 12.11
N MET A 217 -6.21 4.26 11.37
CA MET A 217 -4.86 4.06 10.87
C MET A 217 -3.93 5.15 11.43
N PRO A 218 -2.63 4.84 11.67
CA PRO A 218 -1.66 5.83 12.15
C PRO A 218 -1.47 7.02 11.19
N ARG A 219 -1.72 6.80 9.90
CA ARG A 219 -1.68 7.82 8.85
C ARG A 219 -2.85 7.62 7.88
N ASN A 220 -3.41 8.72 7.39
CA ASN A 220 -4.51 8.71 6.44
C ASN A 220 -4.06 9.22 5.07
N SER A 221 -3.24 8.42 4.37
CA SER A 221 -2.66 8.75 3.06
C SER A 221 -3.16 7.78 2.00
N ASN A 222 -3.25 8.21 0.75
CA ASN A 222 -3.38 7.30 -0.39
C ASN A 222 -2.24 6.26 -0.37
N SER A 223 -2.52 5.09 -0.93
CA SER A 223 -1.53 4.02 -1.07
C SER A 223 -0.99 3.48 0.26
N TYR A 224 -1.69 3.69 1.38
CA TYR A 224 -1.29 3.22 2.71
C TYR A 224 -2.41 2.45 3.41
N TYR A 225 -2.05 1.39 4.13
CA TYR A 225 -2.79 0.85 5.29
C TYR A 225 -1.78 0.29 6.29
N ALA A 226 -2.12 0.28 7.58
CA ALA A 226 -1.28 -0.33 8.61
C ALA A 226 -2.07 -0.69 9.86
N SER A 227 -1.67 -1.80 10.49
CA SER A 227 -2.28 -2.34 11.70
C SER A 227 -3.76 -2.66 11.53
N LEU A 228 -4.41 -3.06 12.61
CA LEU A 228 -5.86 -3.27 12.71
C LEU A 228 -6.44 -2.45 13.88
N SER A 229 -5.80 -1.31 14.18
CA SER A 229 -6.14 -0.42 15.31
C SER A 229 -6.13 -1.18 16.64
N GLU A 230 -5.25 -2.17 16.81
CA GLU A 230 -5.10 -2.93 18.05
C GLU A 230 -6.41 -3.62 18.51
N ARG A 231 -7.36 -3.83 17.59
CA ARG A 231 -8.65 -4.46 17.88
C ARG A 231 -8.45 -5.97 17.99
N ALA A 232 -8.64 -6.54 19.19
CA ALA A 232 -8.34 -7.94 19.46
C ALA A 232 -9.13 -8.92 18.56
N ASN A 233 -10.38 -8.60 18.21
CA ASN A 233 -11.18 -9.36 17.26
C ASN A 233 -10.50 -9.45 15.89
N LEU A 234 -10.07 -8.30 15.34
CA LEU A 234 -9.42 -8.24 14.03
C LEU A 234 -8.04 -8.87 14.04
N ASN A 235 -7.24 -8.60 15.08
CA ASN A 235 -5.94 -9.22 15.24
C ASN A 235 -6.07 -10.75 15.20
N SER A 236 -7.03 -11.31 15.92
CA SER A 236 -7.27 -12.75 15.91
C SER A 236 -7.78 -13.25 14.55
N LEU A 237 -8.75 -12.54 13.95
CA LEU A 237 -9.31 -12.86 12.62
C LEU A 237 -8.27 -12.88 11.50
N PHE A 238 -7.27 -12.00 11.57
CA PHE A 238 -6.15 -11.92 10.63
C PHE A 238 -4.87 -12.61 11.13
N ASN A 239 -4.98 -13.43 12.18
CA ASN A 239 -3.88 -14.21 12.75
C ASN A 239 -2.63 -13.39 13.12
N VAL A 240 -2.83 -12.18 13.65
CA VAL A 240 -1.77 -11.39 14.29
C VAL A 240 -1.46 -12.02 15.64
N ASP A 241 -0.34 -12.72 15.71
CA ASP A 241 0.12 -13.41 16.92
C ASP A 241 0.94 -12.48 17.80
N TYR A 242 1.78 -11.66 17.20
CA TYR A 242 2.69 -10.79 17.92
C TYR A 242 2.49 -9.35 17.52
N THR A 243 2.50 -8.46 18.50
CA THR A 243 2.54 -7.01 18.29
C THR A 243 3.82 -6.47 18.93
N ILE A 244 4.66 -5.82 18.13
CA ILE A 244 5.88 -5.16 18.59
C ILE A 244 5.60 -3.66 18.70
N LYS A 245 5.73 -3.12 19.92
CA LYS A 245 5.46 -1.71 20.24
C LYS A 245 6.66 -1.04 20.86
N SER A 246 6.81 0.26 20.62
CA SER A 246 7.74 1.08 21.42
C SER A 246 7.29 1.05 22.89
N LYS A 247 8.24 1.13 23.82
CA LYS A 247 7.99 1.18 25.27
C LYS A 247 6.95 2.24 25.66
N ASP A 248 6.97 3.37 24.97
CA ASP A 248 6.12 4.53 25.28
C ASP A 248 4.74 4.45 24.59
N ASP A 249 4.52 3.46 23.71
CA ASP A 249 3.21 3.22 23.08
C ASP A 249 2.35 2.35 23.99
N LEU A 250 1.42 3.00 24.69
CA LEU A 250 0.50 2.36 25.62
C LEU A 250 -0.74 1.75 24.93
N HIS A 251 -0.90 1.94 23.62
CA HIS A 251 -2.02 1.39 22.85
C HIS A 251 -1.61 0.04 22.25
N TYR A 252 -2.05 -1.04 22.89
CA TYR A 252 -1.84 -2.42 22.44
C TYR A 252 -3.12 -3.25 22.63
N PRO A 253 -3.26 -4.40 21.95
CA PRO A 253 -4.50 -5.19 21.98
C PRO A 253 -4.84 -5.70 23.38
N ALA A 254 -6.11 -5.62 23.77
CA ALA A 254 -6.55 -5.97 25.14
C ALA A 254 -6.31 -7.45 25.52
N LEU A 255 -6.49 -8.38 24.57
CA LEU A 255 -6.24 -9.81 24.77
C LEU A 255 -4.81 -10.18 24.37
N SER A 256 -3.86 -9.52 25.02
CA SER A 256 -2.44 -9.81 24.82
C SER A 256 -1.66 -9.82 26.13
N LYS A 257 -0.58 -10.59 26.14
CA LYS A 257 0.37 -10.66 27.24
C LYS A 257 1.73 -10.18 26.76
N ARG A 258 2.39 -9.33 27.54
CA ARG A 258 3.80 -9.01 27.28
C ARG A 258 4.66 -10.24 27.58
N ILE A 259 5.36 -10.75 26.57
CA ILE A 259 6.21 -11.95 26.68
C ILE A 259 7.70 -11.63 26.68
N ASP A 260 8.09 -10.51 26.08
CA ASP A 260 9.49 -10.15 25.94
C ASP A 260 9.68 -8.62 25.77
N SER A 261 10.93 -8.17 25.85
CA SER A 261 11.34 -6.80 25.57
C SER A 261 12.81 -6.75 25.14
N PHE A 262 13.10 -5.93 24.14
CA PHE A 262 14.46 -5.79 23.63
C PHE A 262 14.78 -4.32 23.30
N LYS A 263 16.08 -4.01 23.33
CA LYS A 263 16.60 -2.72 22.88
C LYS A 263 17.17 -2.90 21.48
N ASP A 264 16.79 -2.03 20.55
CA ASP A 264 17.36 -1.97 19.22
C ASP A 264 17.55 -0.52 18.79
N GLN A 265 18.75 -0.19 18.31
CA GLN A 265 19.08 1.14 17.77
C GLN A 265 18.71 2.33 18.68
N GLY A 266 18.81 2.15 20.00
CA GLY A 266 18.50 3.19 20.99
C GLY A 266 17.03 3.25 21.41
N GLU A 267 16.13 2.53 20.74
CA GLU A 267 14.72 2.39 21.10
C GLU A 267 14.51 1.11 21.92
N TYR A 268 13.56 1.14 22.87
CA TYR A 268 13.17 -0.02 23.65
C TYR A 268 11.79 -0.50 23.18
N PHE A 269 11.67 -1.80 22.90
CA PHE A 269 10.47 -2.41 22.37
C PHE A 269 9.90 -3.43 23.34
N HIS A 270 8.57 -3.53 23.37
CA HIS A 270 7.82 -4.57 24.04
C HIS A 270 7.17 -5.49 23.01
N VAL A 271 7.23 -6.79 23.28
CA VAL A 271 6.57 -7.82 22.48
C VAL A 271 5.35 -8.33 23.22
N TYR A 272 4.20 -8.20 22.57
CA TYR A 272 2.92 -8.68 23.08
C TYR A 272 2.45 -9.86 22.24
N GLU A 273 2.10 -10.96 22.91
CA GLU A 273 1.51 -12.14 22.31
C GLU A 273 -0.01 -12.11 22.46
N ASN A 274 -0.73 -12.37 21.37
CA ASN A 274 -2.17 -12.56 21.35
C ASN A 274 -2.53 -13.84 22.12
N THR A 275 -3.40 -13.73 23.13
CA THR A 275 -3.82 -14.87 23.95
C THR A 275 -5.01 -15.63 23.34
N GLU A 276 -5.70 -15.05 22.36
CA GLU A 276 -6.90 -15.61 21.72
C GLU A 276 -6.65 -15.91 20.24
N LYS A 277 -5.67 -16.76 19.96
CA LYS A 277 -5.23 -17.10 18.60
C LYS A 277 -6.29 -17.96 17.88
N LEU A 278 -6.97 -17.38 16.89
CA LEU A 278 -7.76 -18.17 15.94
C LEU A 278 -6.84 -18.96 14.99
N PRO A 279 -7.18 -20.20 14.60
CA PRO A 279 -6.50 -20.90 13.50
C PRO A 279 -6.59 -20.12 12.18
N SER A 280 -5.60 -20.27 11.31
CA SER A 280 -5.61 -19.63 9.99
C SER A 280 -6.65 -20.17 9.02
N ALA A 281 -7.14 -21.38 9.27
CA ALA A 281 -8.23 -22.00 8.53
C ALA A 281 -9.30 -22.47 9.53
N ARG A 282 -10.55 -22.07 9.32
CA ARG A 282 -11.67 -22.47 10.18
C ARG A 282 -12.93 -22.70 9.35
N VAL A 283 -13.75 -23.66 9.75
CA VAL A 283 -15.05 -23.89 9.12
C VAL A 283 -16.17 -23.30 9.96
N VAL A 284 -17.02 -22.50 9.35
CA VAL A 284 -18.17 -21.86 10.02
C VAL A 284 -19.46 -22.13 9.26
N LYS A 285 -20.57 -22.26 9.98
CA LYS A 285 -21.88 -22.58 9.41
C LYS A 285 -22.79 -21.37 9.27
N ASN A 286 -22.55 -20.34 10.07
CA ASN A 286 -23.41 -19.16 10.08
C ASN A 286 -23.08 -18.26 8.89
N THR A 287 -24.14 -17.72 8.29
CA THR A 287 -24.09 -16.76 7.20
C THR A 287 -24.88 -15.54 7.64
N TYR A 288 -24.30 -14.36 7.43
CA TYR A 288 -24.87 -13.06 7.73
C TYR A 288 -24.91 -12.22 6.46
N HIS A 289 -26.05 -11.61 6.18
CA HIS A 289 -26.19 -10.65 5.10
C HIS A 289 -25.68 -9.28 5.56
N ASN A 290 -24.82 -8.65 4.77
CA ASN A 290 -24.13 -7.41 5.17
C ASN A 290 -25.09 -6.25 5.56
N THR A 291 -26.28 -6.17 4.96
CA THR A 291 -27.25 -5.11 5.27
C THR A 291 -27.90 -5.21 6.66
N GLN A 292 -27.73 -6.34 7.35
CA GLN A 292 -28.27 -6.53 8.70
C GLN A 292 -27.29 -6.12 9.80
N LEU A 293 -26.08 -5.66 9.44
CA LEU A 293 -25.01 -5.32 10.38
C LEU A 293 -24.76 -3.82 10.35
N ASN A 294 -25.11 -3.14 11.44
CA ASN A 294 -25.18 -1.68 11.51
C ASN A 294 -23.91 -1.06 12.10
N SER A 295 -23.16 -1.81 12.91
CA SER A 295 -21.95 -1.32 13.58
C SER A 295 -20.69 -2.13 13.22
N PRO A 296 -19.48 -1.54 13.30
CA PRO A 296 -18.24 -2.27 13.12
C PRO A 296 -18.06 -3.46 14.08
N ILE A 297 -18.63 -3.39 15.28
CA ILE A 297 -18.48 -4.43 16.29
C ILE A 297 -19.39 -5.63 16.00
N GLU A 298 -20.62 -5.39 15.53
CA GLU A 298 -21.50 -6.45 15.02
C GLU A 298 -20.88 -7.18 13.83
N LYS A 299 -20.22 -6.43 12.94
CA LYS A 299 -19.48 -7.01 11.80
C LYS A 299 -18.34 -7.89 12.28
N GLU A 300 -17.60 -7.47 13.30
CA GLU A 300 -16.55 -8.31 13.90
C GLU A 300 -17.10 -9.59 14.51
N HIS A 301 -18.17 -9.51 15.28
CA HIS A 301 -18.82 -10.69 15.87
C HIS A 301 -19.38 -11.64 14.80
N ALA A 302 -19.93 -11.11 13.71
CA ALA A 302 -20.34 -11.92 12.56
C ALA A 302 -19.15 -12.66 11.92
N MET A 303 -18.02 -11.97 11.68
CA MET A 303 -16.82 -12.57 11.09
C MET A 303 -16.17 -13.65 11.97
N LEU A 304 -16.30 -13.53 13.30
CA LEU A 304 -15.81 -14.53 14.26
C LEU A 304 -16.63 -15.82 14.18
N ASN A 305 -17.95 -15.71 14.10
CA ASN A 305 -18.87 -16.85 14.20
C ASN A 305 -19.40 -17.36 12.85
N GLY A 306 -19.05 -16.71 11.73
CA GLY A 306 -19.65 -16.98 10.43
C GLY A 306 -18.99 -16.25 9.26
N VAL A 307 -19.73 -16.19 8.15
CA VAL A 307 -19.36 -15.43 6.95
C VAL A 307 -20.36 -14.31 6.69
N ILE A 308 -19.84 -13.14 6.34
CA ILE A 308 -20.62 -12.01 5.82
C ILE A 308 -20.57 -12.05 4.30
N THR A 309 -21.75 -12.03 3.67
CA THR A 309 -21.90 -12.00 2.20
C THR A 309 -23.04 -11.06 1.78
N ASN A 310 -23.08 -10.71 0.51
CA ASN A 310 -24.20 -10.01 -0.11
C ASN A 310 -25.08 -10.95 -0.96
N ASP A 311 -24.65 -12.20 -1.17
CA ASP A 311 -25.26 -13.10 -2.16
C ASP A 311 -26.27 -14.08 -1.54
N GLN A 312 -26.18 -14.30 -0.21
CA GLN A 312 -27.01 -15.26 0.51
C GLN A 312 -27.75 -14.58 1.67
N LYS A 313 -28.98 -15.06 1.93
CA LYS A 313 -29.76 -14.64 3.11
C LYS A 313 -29.07 -15.10 4.39
N SER A 314 -29.26 -14.33 5.46
CA SER A 314 -28.78 -14.73 6.79
C SER A 314 -29.49 -15.99 7.28
N ASN A 315 -28.74 -16.91 7.88
CA ASN A 315 -29.30 -18.05 8.61
C ASN A 315 -29.25 -17.85 10.14
N GLN A 316 -28.59 -16.78 10.59
CA GLN A 316 -28.40 -16.45 12.00
C GLN A 316 -28.41 -14.92 12.16
N GLN A 317 -28.82 -14.44 13.35
CA GLN A 317 -28.68 -13.03 13.73
C GLN A 317 -27.49 -12.84 14.67
N VAL A 318 -26.81 -11.69 14.53
CA VAL A 318 -25.76 -11.28 15.47
C VAL A 318 -26.42 -10.65 16.69
N LYS A 319 -25.94 -11.00 17.88
CA LYS A 319 -26.33 -10.31 19.12
C LYS A 319 -25.74 -8.89 19.07
N PRO A 320 -26.57 -7.83 19.07
CA PRO A 320 -26.06 -6.47 18.99
C PRO A 320 -25.24 -6.13 20.24
N ALA A 321 -24.12 -5.42 20.05
CA ALA A 321 -23.35 -4.90 21.17
C ALA A 321 -24.17 -3.81 21.89
N LYS A 322 -24.11 -3.79 23.22
CA LYS A 322 -24.83 -2.79 24.00
C LYS A 322 -24.16 -1.42 23.83
N ASP A 323 -24.86 -0.48 23.22
CA ASP A 323 -24.47 0.93 23.21
C ASP A 323 -24.72 1.55 24.59
N ILE A 324 -23.66 2.04 25.23
CA ILE A 324 -23.70 2.64 26.55
C ILE A 324 -23.63 4.17 26.51
N LEU A 325 -23.58 4.79 25.32
CA LEU A 325 -23.51 6.24 25.18
C LEU A 325 -24.71 6.95 25.82
N LYS A 326 -25.92 6.40 25.70
CA LYS A 326 -27.14 6.99 26.29
C LYS A 326 -27.11 7.05 27.82
N SER A 327 -26.31 6.20 28.44
CA SER A 327 -26.15 6.14 29.90
C SER A 327 -24.92 6.93 30.38
N ALA A 328 -24.22 7.61 29.47
CA ALA A 328 -23.04 8.39 29.78
C ALA A 328 -23.41 9.85 30.12
N HIS A 329 -22.67 10.45 31.03
CA HIS A 329 -22.69 11.89 31.25
C HIS A 329 -21.52 12.53 30.49
N ILE A 330 -21.79 13.56 29.68
CA ILE A 330 -20.76 14.22 28.86
C ILE A 330 -20.57 15.65 29.37
N SER A 331 -19.35 15.95 29.78
CA SER A 331 -18.88 17.29 30.11
C SER A 331 -17.85 17.76 29.09
N TYR A 332 -17.68 19.09 28.98
CA TYR A 332 -16.77 19.71 28.04
C TYR A 332 -15.70 20.50 28.79
N ASN A 333 -14.43 20.17 28.53
CA ASN A 333 -13.29 20.79 29.20
C ASN A 333 -12.51 21.66 28.21
N ASP A 334 -12.37 22.96 28.51
CA ASP A 334 -11.87 23.97 27.57
C ASP A 334 -12.51 23.84 26.17
N ALA A 335 -13.81 23.52 26.15
CA ALA A 335 -14.58 23.31 24.94
C ALA A 335 -16.07 23.60 25.17
N SER A 336 -16.80 23.86 24.08
CA SER A 336 -18.26 23.98 24.07
C SER A 336 -18.86 23.29 22.86
N TYR A 337 -20.05 22.70 23.04
CA TYR A 337 -20.77 21.97 21.99
C TYR A 337 -22.19 22.51 21.84
N ASN A 338 -22.61 22.76 20.61
CA ASN A 338 -23.94 23.30 20.29
C ASN A 338 -24.86 22.29 19.60
N GLY A 339 -24.58 20.98 19.69
CA GLY A 339 -25.32 19.93 19.01
C GLY A 339 -24.81 19.58 17.60
N LYS A 340 -23.93 20.38 17.00
CA LYS A 340 -23.35 20.11 15.68
C LYS A 340 -21.85 20.38 15.60
N GLN A 341 -21.40 21.44 16.27
CA GLN A 341 -20.04 21.92 16.24
C GLN A 341 -19.46 21.91 17.66
N LEU A 342 -18.27 21.34 17.79
CA LEU A 342 -17.45 21.44 18.99
C LEU A 342 -16.41 22.54 18.79
N THR A 343 -16.37 23.50 19.70
CA THR A 343 -15.35 24.57 19.72
C THR A 343 -14.43 24.33 20.89
N VAL A 344 -13.15 24.09 20.61
CA VAL A 344 -12.10 23.83 21.60
C VAL A 344 -11.26 25.09 21.76
N THR A 345 -11.21 25.63 22.98
CA THR A 345 -10.58 26.93 23.27
C THR A 345 -9.09 26.81 23.58
N LYS A 346 -8.63 25.66 24.11
CA LYS A 346 -7.21 25.35 24.40
C LYS A 346 -6.79 24.00 23.83
N ASN A 347 -5.50 23.87 23.49
CA ASN A 347 -4.94 22.59 23.07
C ASN A 347 -5.08 21.55 24.20
N GLY A 348 -5.62 20.38 23.88
CA GLY A 348 -5.89 19.33 24.87
C GLY A 348 -7.31 19.35 25.45
N GLY A 349 -8.11 20.38 25.15
CA GLY A 349 -9.53 20.42 25.51
C GLY A 349 -10.38 19.47 24.65
N GLY A 350 -11.66 19.31 25.02
CA GLY A 350 -12.59 18.41 24.33
C GLY A 350 -13.67 17.87 25.27
N LEU A 351 -13.88 16.56 25.26
CA LEU A 351 -14.94 15.90 26.02
C LEU A 351 -14.35 15.08 27.17
N THR A 352 -15.03 15.09 28.31
CA THR A 352 -14.94 14.05 29.33
C THR A 352 -16.27 13.31 29.37
N ILE A 353 -16.21 12.00 29.27
CA ILE A 353 -17.38 11.12 29.18
C ILE A 353 -17.33 10.19 30.38
N ASP A 354 -18.22 10.42 31.33
CA ASP A 354 -18.38 9.59 32.52
C ASP A 354 -19.40 8.49 32.22
N LEU A 355 -18.93 7.25 32.27
CA LEU A 355 -19.69 6.03 32.00
C LEU A 355 -20.21 5.44 33.33
N PRO A 356 -21.19 4.53 33.29
CA PRO A 356 -21.65 3.84 34.48
C PRO A 356 -20.49 3.23 35.30
N ASN A 357 -20.54 3.33 36.63
CA ASN A 357 -19.43 2.99 37.54
C ASN A 357 -18.88 1.56 37.42
N ASN A 358 -19.62 0.62 36.83
CA ASN A 358 -19.21 -0.77 36.63
C ASN A 358 -18.71 -1.06 35.20
N THR A 359 -18.49 -0.04 34.37
CA THR A 359 -18.08 -0.21 32.97
C THR A 359 -16.69 -0.81 32.86
N ALA A 360 -15.74 -0.33 33.68
CA ALA A 360 -14.37 -0.80 33.71
C ALA A 360 -14.28 -2.31 34.05
N ASP A 361 -15.13 -2.79 34.94
CA ASP A 361 -15.15 -4.20 35.38
C ASP A 361 -15.86 -5.11 34.38
N LYS A 362 -16.91 -4.59 33.71
CA LYS A 362 -17.77 -5.37 32.83
C LYS A 362 -17.12 -5.65 31.46
N TYR A 363 -16.32 -4.73 30.96
CA TYR A 363 -15.74 -4.80 29.62
C TYR A 363 -14.23 -4.71 29.68
N GLN A 364 -13.55 -5.22 28.65
CA GLN A 364 -12.10 -5.09 28.52
C GLN A 364 -11.71 -3.96 27.58
N THR A 365 -12.55 -3.65 26.59
CA THR A 365 -12.33 -2.58 25.61
C THR A 365 -13.61 -1.77 25.41
N LEU A 366 -13.45 -0.47 25.19
CA LEU A 366 -14.49 0.43 24.73
C LEU A 366 -14.21 0.88 23.30
N TYR A 367 -15.23 0.82 22.45
CA TYR A 367 -15.19 1.29 21.07
C TYR A 367 -16.01 2.56 20.92
N LEU A 368 -15.33 3.68 20.68
CA LEU A 368 -15.91 5.00 20.49
C LEU A 368 -16.00 5.31 19.00
N MET A 369 -17.22 5.30 18.48
CA MET A 369 -17.47 5.67 17.09
C MET A 369 -17.83 7.15 17.02
N MET A 370 -17.09 7.93 16.22
CA MET A 370 -17.28 9.38 16.12
C MET A 370 -17.02 9.91 14.70
N ASP A 371 -17.73 10.97 14.32
CA ASP A 371 -17.39 11.84 13.19
C ASP A 371 -16.71 13.10 13.76
N ALA A 372 -15.46 13.33 13.38
CA ALA A 372 -14.70 14.48 13.84
C ALA A 372 -13.89 15.06 12.67
N LYS A 373 -14.28 16.26 12.24
CA LYS A 373 -13.64 17.00 11.15
C LYS A 373 -13.34 18.43 11.57
N ILE A 374 -12.07 18.83 11.51
CA ILE A 374 -11.68 20.22 11.75
C ILE A 374 -12.31 21.15 10.68
N ILE A 375 -12.75 22.33 11.10
CA ILE A 375 -13.28 23.40 10.27
C ILE A 375 -12.27 24.56 10.22
N LYS A 376 -11.74 24.95 11.39
CA LYS A 376 -10.70 25.98 11.54
C LYS A 376 -9.73 25.57 12.67
N PRO A 377 -8.41 25.76 12.52
CA PRO A 377 -7.69 26.20 11.30
C PRO A 377 -7.67 25.13 10.19
N LYS A 378 -7.46 25.54 8.93
CA LYS A 378 -7.51 24.63 7.75
C LYS A 378 -6.16 23.99 7.41
N ASP A 379 -5.07 24.59 7.86
CA ASP A 379 -3.68 24.32 7.48
C ASP A 379 -2.90 23.52 8.53
N VAL A 380 -3.57 23.08 9.60
CA VAL A 380 -2.94 22.36 10.71
C VAL A 380 -3.33 20.89 10.72
N ASN A 381 -2.33 20.01 10.79
CA ASN A 381 -2.55 18.59 11.09
C ASN A 381 -2.98 18.44 12.55
N TYR A 382 -3.93 17.54 12.81
CA TYR A 382 -4.51 17.36 14.13
C TYR A 382 -4.63 15.88 14.49
N TYR A 383 -4.85 15.64 15.78
CA TYR A 383 -5.11 14.31 16.31
C TYR A 383 -6.42 14.33 17.06
N ILE A 384 -7.14 13.21 17.01
CA ILE A 384 -8.20 12.88 17.93
C ILE A 384 -7.55 11.93 18.94
N SER A 385 -7.22 12.44 20.12
CA SER A 385 -6.63 11.65 21.19
C SER A 385 -7.74 11.16 22.10
N THR A 386 -7.79 9.85 22.36
CA THR A 386 -8.52 9.30 23.49
C THR A 386 -7.53 9.01 24.63
N ASN A 387 -7.87 8.13 25.57
CA ASN A 387 -7.00 7.82 26.72
C ASN A 387 -5.59 7.37 26.28
N GLU A 388 -5.47 6.26 25.57
CA GLU A 388 -4.20 5.73 25.03
C GLU A 388 -4.10 5.80 23.50
N ASN A 389 -5.23 5.88 22.79
CA ASN A 389 -5.26 5.88 21.33
C ASN A 389 -5.16 7.30 20.77
N LYS A 390 -4.49 7.45 19.63
CA LYS A 390 -4.25 8.72 18.97
C LYS A 390 -4.43 8.60 17.46
N ILE A 391 -5.54 9.15 16.97
CA ILE A 391 -5.91 9.05 15.55
C ILE A 391 -5.45 10.30 14.80
N PHE A 392 -4.55 10.12 13.84
CA PHE A 392 -4.04 11.23 13.02
C PHE A 392 -5.01 11.69 11.93
N ARG A 393 -5.04 12.99 11.69
CA ARG A 393 -5.75 13.63 10.57
C ARG A 393 -4.89 14.72 9.94
N TYR A 394 -4.82 14.69 8.60
CA TYR A 394 -4.17 15.73 7.83
C TYR A 394 -4.96 17.04 7.87
N ARG A 395 -4.23 18.15 7.71
CA ARG A 395 -4.77 19.48 7.40
C ARG A 395 -5.69 19.43 6.16
N LEU A 396 -6.69 20.31 6.11
CA LEU A 396 -7.74 20.29 5.08
C LEU A 396 -7.23 20.64 3.68
N ASN A 397 -6.15 21.40 3.56
CA ASN A 397 -5.54 21.76 2.27
C ASN A 397 -4.53 20.71 1.76
N TYR A 398 -4.43 19.54 2.41
CA TYR A 398 -3.54 18.49 1.94
C TYR A 398 -4.13 17.79 0.70
N PRO A 399 -3.41 17.73 -0.45
CA PRO A 399 -3.96 17.19 -1.71
C PRO A 399 -4.38 15.72 -1.66
N TYR A 400 -3.81 14.93 -0.73
CA TYR A 400 -4.05 13.50 -0.61
C TYR A 400 -4.90 13.13 0.61
N ILE A 401 -5.66 14.08 1.17
CA ILE A 401 -6.59 13.77 2.26
C ILE A 401 -7.75 12.93 1.74
N ARG A 402 -8.03 11.82 2.42
CA ARG A 402 -9.21 10.99 2.11
C ARG A 402 -10.46 11.61 2.72
N PRO A 403 -11.63 11.54 2.05
CA PRO A 403 -12.84 12.26 2.45
C PRO A 403 -13.54 11.69 3.69
N HIS A 404 -13.13 10.52 4.19
CA HIS A 404 -13.77 9.87 5.33
C HIS A 404 -13.37 10.50 6.67
N HIS A 405 -14.38 10.89 7.46
CA HIS A 405 -14.21 11.58 8.75
C HIS A 405 -14.79 10.81 9.95
N THR A 406 -15.57 9.76 9.70
CA THR A 406 -16.02 8.84 10.75
C THR A 406 -14.92 7.82 11.04
N THR A 407 -14.67 7.53 12.31
CA THR A 407 -13.67 6.57 12.77
C THR A 407 -14.13 5.89 14.04
N THR A 408 -13.56 4.73 14.33
CA THR A 408 -13.69 4.08 15.63
C THR A 408 -12.37 4.18 16.37
N ALA A 409 -12.38 4.71 17.59
CA ALA A 409 -11.27 4.62 18.52
C ALA A 409 -11.57 3.48 19.51
N ASN A 410 -10.62 2.58 19.70
CA ASN A 410 -10.68 1.57 20.76
C ASN A 410 -9.76 1.97 21.90
N ILE A 411 -10.24 1.79 23.12
CA ILE A 411 -9.48 2.03 24.35
C ILE A 411 -9.69 0.89 25.36
N LYS A 412 -8.76 0.74 26.30
CA LYS A 412 -8.93 -0.06 27.51
C LYS A 412 -10.16 0.45 28.26
N SER A 413 -10.95 -0.49 28.76
CA SER A 413 -12.15 -0.14 29.51
C SER A 413 -11.82 0.73 30.73
N ALA A 414 -12.63 1.77 30.92
CA ALA A 414 -12.51 2.74 31.98
C ALA A 414 -13.89 3.32 32.30
N ASN A 415 -14.08 3.84 33.52
CA ASN A 415 -15.31 4.53 33.90
C ASN A 415 -15.35 5.97 33.37
N THR A 416 -14.20 6.56 33.04
CA THR A 416 -14.12 7.89 32.44
C THR A 416 -13.27 7.84 31.18
N VAL A 417 -13.78 8.44 30.11
CA VAL A 417 -13.09 8.55 28.83
C VAL A 417 -12.85 10.01 28.48
N HIS A 418 -11.63 10.34 28.09
CA HIS A 418 -11.28 11.67 27.62
C HIS A 418 -11.13 11.66 26.10
N VAL A 419 -11.78 12.59 25.41
CA VAL A 419 -11.54 12.87 23.99
C VAL A 419 -10.91 14.25 23.89
N LYS A 420 -9.61 14.30 23.57
CA LYS A 420 -8.80 15.51 23.51
C LYS A 420 -8.49 15.90 22.08
N LEU A 421 -8.62 17.19 21.79
CA LEU A 421 -8.44 17.79 20.47
C LEU A 421 -7.53 19.02 20.58
N LYS A 422 -7.00 19.47 19.43
CA LYS A 422 -6.31 20.78 19.37
C LYS A 422 -7.32 21.92 19.44
N LYS A 423 -6.87 23.11 19.83
CA LYS A 423 -7.67 24.34 19.72
C LYS A 423 -8.20 24.50 18.29
N GLY A 424 -9.49 24.79 18.17
CA GLY A 424 -10.15 24.94 16.88
C GLY A 424 -11.64 24.64 16.92
N SER A 425 -12.29 24.74 15.77
CA SER A 425 -13.70 24.41 15.60
C SER A 425 -13.83 23.14 14.76
N TYR A 426 -14.68 22.22 15.19
CA TYR A 426 -14.85 20.90 14.59
C TYR A 426 -16.32 20.60 14.32
N ARG A 427 -16.63 20.03 13.16
CA ARG A 427 -17.88 19.27 13.02
C ARG A 427 -17.67 17.98 13.80
N PHE A 428 -18.48 17.78 14.84
CA PHE A 428 -18.29 16.69 15.79
C PHE A 428 -19.60 16.00 16.11
N ASN A 429 -19.59 14.67 16.07
CA ASN A 429 -20.70 13.84 16.52
C ASN A 429 -20.13 12.55 17.11
N LEU A 430 -20.33 12.35 18.42
CA LEU A 430 -20.08 11.08 19.09
C LEU A 430 -21.30 10.19 18.87
N LYS A 431 -21.13 9.12 18.07
CA LYS A 431 -22.25 8.32 17.57
C LYS A 431 -22.62 7.20 18.53
N HIS A 432 -21.63 6.43 18.98
CA HIS A 432 -21.83 5.23 19.81
C HIS A 432 -20.63 4.98 20.72
N ILE A 433 -20.89 4.33 21.86
CA ILE A 433 -19.86 3.73 22.72
C ILE A 433 -20.26 2.28 22.98
N TYR A 434 -19.49 1.33 22.45
CA TYR A 434 -19.74 -0.09 22.66
C TYR A 434 -18.72 -0.67 23.63
N GLY A 435 -19.19 -1.43 24.62
CA GLY A 435 -18.33 -2.25 25.48
C GLY A 435 -18.13 -3.65 24.90
N GLU A 436 -16.88 -4.11 24.89
CA GLU A 436 -16.48 -5.43 24.41
C GLU A 436 -15.92 -6.28 25.55
N ASP A 437 -16.51 -7.47 25.74
CA ASP A 437 -16.12 -8.46 26.75
C ASP A 437 -15.29 -9.62 26.15
N TYR A 438 -15.20 -9.69 24.82
CA TYR A 438 -14.53 -10.71 24.03
C TYR A 438 -15.03 -12.15 24.25
N GLN A 439 -16.22 -12.35 24.83
CA GLN A 439 -16.83 -13.68 24.90
C GLN A 439 -17.09 -14.27 23.50
N PRO A 440 -17.55 -13.50 22.49
CA PRO A 440 -17.69 -14.02 21.13
C PRO A 440 -16.36 -14.54 20.55
N LEU A 441 -15.25 -13.82 20.78
CA LEU A 441 -13.92 -14.23 20.32
C LEU A 441 -13.45 -15.50 21.04
N LYS A 442 -13.53 -15.54 22.37
CA LYS A 442 -13.16 -16.73 23.17
C LYS A 442 -13.92 -17.97 22.74
N ASN A 443 -15.22 -17.83 22.47
CA ASN A 443 -16.05 -18.93 21.98
C ASN A 443 -15.66 -19.36 20.55
N ALA A 444 -15.37 -18.41 19.67
CA ALA A 444 -14.89 -18.70 18.32
C ALA A 444 -13.55 -19.44 18.32
N VAL A 445 -12.61 -19.06 19.20
CA VAL A 445 -11.32 -19.74 19.39
C VAL A 445 -11.54 -21.18 19.84
N LYS A 446 -12.32 -21.40 20.91
CA LYS A 446 -12.63 -22.76 21.41
C LYS A 446 -13.30 -23.62 20.32
N SER A 447 -14.28 -23.07 19.61
CA SER A 447 -14.98 -23.76 18.52
C SER A 447 -14.03 -24.13 17.39
N ALA A 448 -13.17 -23.21 16.95
CA ALA A 448 -12.25 -23.45 15.84
C ALA A 448 -11.16 -24.47 16.21
N GLN A 449 -10.60 -24.39 17.43
CA GLN A 449 -9.60 -25.36 17.92
C GLN A 449 -10.14 -26.79 17.94
N SER A 450 -11.43 -26.98 18.26
CA SER A 450 -12.05 -28.31 18.29
C SER A 450 -12.03 -29.02 16.93
N GLN A 451 -11.98 -28.26 15.82
CA GLN A 451 -11.97 -28.77 14.45
C GLN A 451 -10.62 -29.36 14.04
N ASN A 452 -9.52 -28.99 14.71
CA ASN A 452 -8.17 -29.49 14.43
C ASN A 452 -7.72 -29.32 12.96
N ILE A 453 -8.16 -28.26 12.28
CA ILE A 453 -7.76 -27.97 10.89
C ILE A 453 -6.30 -27.51 10.88
N LYS A 454 -5.49 -28.06 9.98
CA LYS A 454 -4.08 -27.68 9.80
C LYS A 454 -3.91 -26.87 8.52
N PHE A 455 -3.06 -25.85 8.58
CA PHE A 455 -2.71 -25.01 7.45
C PHE A 455 -1.21 -25.15 7.15
N HIS A 456 -0.88 -25.35 5.89
CA HIS A 456 0.49 -25.51 5.42
C HIS A 456 0.76 -24.56 4.26
N ASN A 457 1.85 -23.80 4.35
CA ASN A 457 2.33 -22.97 3.27
C ASN A 457 3.41 -23.71 2.48
N LYS A 458 3.10 -24.02 1.23
CA LYS A 458 4.09 -24.51 0.27
C LYS A 458 4.50 -23.37 -0.64
N ARG A 459 5.71 -23.45 -1.20
CA ARG A 459 6.29 -22.41 -2.07
C ARG A 459 5.36 -21.98 -3.22
N THR A 460 4.50 -22.87 -3.72
CA THR A 460 3.63 -22.64 -4.87
C THR A 460 2.14 -22.62 -4.54
N HIS A 461 1.73 -23.06 -3.35
CA HIS A 461 0.32 -23.25 -2.98
C HIS A 461 0.13 -23.36 -1.47
N TYR A 462 -1.11 -23.20 -1.01
CA TYR A 462 -1.49 -23.51 0.36
C TYR A 462 -2.21 -24.86 0.41
N GLU A 463 -1.97 -25.63 1.45
CA GLU A 463 -2.69 -26.87 1.75
C GLU A 463 -3.40 -26.75 3.09
N ILE A 464 -4.64 -27.19 3.15
CA ILE A 464 -5.46 -27.21 4.36
C ILE A 464 -5.98 -28.62 4.56
N ASP A 465 -5.64 -29.21 5.71
CA ASP A 465 -6.11 -30.55 6.09
C ASP A 465 -7.38 -30.42 6.95
N LEU A 466 -8.48 -30.94 6.42
CA LEU A 466 -9.80 -30.94 7.06
C LEU A 466 -9.93 -32.14 8.00
N ASN A 467 -9.29 -32.06 9.16
CA ASN A 467 -9.41 -33.09 10.18
C ASN A 467 -10.80 -33.04 10.83
N LYS A 468 -11.28 -34.20 11.33
CA LYS A 468 -12.58 -34.34 12.02
C LYS A 468 -13.81 -33.93 11.18
N ASN A 469 -13.71 -33.99 9.85
CA ASN A 469 -14.86 -33.94 8.93
C ASN A 469 -15.79 -32.72 9.14
N PRO A 470 -15.25 -31.47 9.20
CA PRO A 470 -16.06 -30.28 9.35
C PRO A 470 -16.94 -30.06 8.10
N SER A 471 -18.02 -29.29 8.25
CA SER A 471 -18.91 -28.92 7.12
C SER A 471 -19.39 -27.49 7.27
N GLY A 472 -19.42 -26.75 6.15
CA GLY A 472 -19.80 -25.35 6.10
C GLY A 472 -18.85 -24.54 5.19
N ASN A 473 -18.60 -23.29 5.59
CA ASN A 473 -17.71 -22.38 4.88
C ASN A 473 -16.32 -22.43 5.52
N LEU A 474 -15.32 -22.95 4.81
CA LEU A 474 -13.91 -22.81 5.16
C LEU A 474 -13.45 -21.37 4.91
N VAL A 475 -13.18 -20.62 5.97
CA VAL A 475 -12.79 -19.20 5.92
C VAL A 475 -11.30 -19.03 6.18
N LEU A 476 -10.67 -18.21 5.34
CA LEU A 476 -9.24 -17.94 5.35
C LEU A 476 -8.97 -16.44 5.36
N PRO A 477 -8.03 -15.92 6.19
CA PRO A 477 -7.59 -14.53 6.15
C PRO A 477 -6.58 -14.30 5.02
N ILE A 478 -6.93 -14.81 3.84
CA ILE A 478 -6.29 -14.56 2.55
C ILE A 478 -7.20 -13.59 1.81
N ILE A 479 -6.61 -12.49 1.33
CA ILE A 479 -7.37 -11.46 0.63
C ILE A 479 -7.85 -12.03 -0.72
N TYR A 480 -9.17 -12.06 -0.93
CA TYR A 480 -9.76 -12.55 -2.15
C TYR A 480 -9.29 -11.75 -3.38
N LYS A 481 -8.86 -12.48 -4.40
CA LYS A 481 -8.43 -11.96 -5.69
C LYS A 481 -8.88 -12.92 -6.79
N LYS A 482 -9.23 -12.38 -7.97
CA LYS A 482 -9.65 -13.16 -9.15
C LYS A 482 -8.65 -14.24 -9.60
N GLY A 483 -7.38 -14.10 -9.23
CA GLY A 483 -6.34 -15.08 -9.55
C GLY A 483 -6.26 -16.27 -8.59
N LEU A 484 -7.03 -16.27 -7.49
CA LEU A 484 -7.09 -17.39 -6.57
C LEU A 484 -7.91 -18.53 -7.19
N LYS A 485 -7.40 -19.75 -7.02
CA LYS A 485 -8.08 -20.99 -7.41
C LYS A 485 -8.04 -21.97 -6.24
N ALA A 486 -9.08 -22.77 -6.10
CA ALA A 486 -9.19 -23.77 -5.06
C ALA A 486 -9.53 -25.14 -5.66
N SER A 487 -9.06 -26.19 -5.01
CA SER A 487 -9.52 -27.55 -5.26
C SER A 487 -9.74 -28.30 -3.95
N ILE A 488 -10.71 -29.20 -3.95
CA ILE A 488 -11.00 -30.12 -2.86
C ILE A 488 -10.73 -31.53 -3.36
N ASP A 489 -9.80 -32.24 -2.71
CA ASP A 489 -9.39 -33.60 -3.09
C ASP A 489 -9.08 -33.73 -4.60
N GLY A 490 -8.47 -32.69 -5.17
CA GLY A 490 -8.07 -32.60 -6.58
C GLY A 490 -9.13 -32.07 -7.55
N LYS A 491 -10.38 -31.89 -7.13
CA LYS A 491 -11.45 -31.32 -7.97
C LYS A 491 -11.55 -29.81 -7.79
N GLU A 492 -11.58 -29.06 -8.88
CA GLU A 492 -11.71 -27.61 -8.83
C GLU A 492 -13.04 -27.17 -8.21
N VAL A 493 -12.99 -26.14 -7.37
CA VAL A 493 -14.16 -25.54 -6.72
C VAL A 493 -14.06 -24.02 -6.68
N ASP A 494 -15.20 -23.37 -6.52
CA ASP A 494 -15.26 -21.92 -6.40
C ASP A 494 -14.71 -21.42 -5.05
N ILE A 495 -13.94 -20.34 -5.15
CA ILE A 495 -13.50 -19.53 -4.02
C ILE A 495 -14.31 -18.24 -4.00
N ASN A 496 -14.92 -17.93 -2.86
CA ASN A 496 -15.86 -16.81 -2.71
C ASN A 496 -15.25 -15.69 -1.87
N LYS A 497 -15.59 -14.44 -2.18
CA LYS A 497 -15.28 -13.28 -1.35
C LYS A 497 -16.29 -13.21 -0.20
N VAL A 498 -15.81 -13.31 1.03
CA VAL A 498 -16.64 -13.15 2.24
C VAL A 498 -15.94 -12.22 3.23
N ASN A 499 -16.65 -11.80 4.28
CA ASN A 499 -16.07 -10.97 5.34
C ASN A 499 -15.30 -9.78 4.76
N TYR A 500 -15.93 -9.14 3.76
CA TYR A 500 -15.43 -8.02 2.95
C TYR A 500 -14.27 -8.36 2.01
N ILE A 501 -13.15 -8.84 2.55
CA ILE A 501 -11.92 -9.08 1.81
C ILE A 501 -11.39 -10.51 1.94
N MET A 502 -11.93 -11.33 2.85
CA MET A 502 -11.45 -12.70 3.07
C MET A 502 -11.94 -13.65 1.99
N SER A 503 -11.35 -14.84 1.99
CA SER A 503 -11.70 -15.92 1.06
C SER A 503 -12.45 -17.03 1.78
N SER A 504 -13.41 -17.64 1.10
CA SER A 504 -14.17 -18.79 1.60
C SER A 504 -14.36 -19.86 0.54
N ILE A 505 -14.29 -21.12 0.96
CA ILE A 505 -14.54 -22.30 0.14
C ILE A 505 -15.59 -23.13 0.85
N LYS A 506 -16.61 -23.62 0.13
CA LYS A 506 -17.63 -24.50 0.73
C LYS A 506 -17.05 -25.91 0.85
N VAL A 507 -17.14 -26.50 2.04
CA VAL A 507 -16.62 -27.84 2.33
C VAL A 507 -17.68 -28.70 3.02
N ASP A 508 -17.67 -29.99 2.72
CA ASP A 508 -18.57 -31.01 3.24
C ASP A 508 -17.83 -32.04 4.10
N LYS A 509 -18.58 -32.87 4.85
CA LYS A 509 -18.01 -33.80 5.84
C LYS A 509 -17.07 -34.87 5.26
N HIS A 510 -17.10 -35.07 3.94
CA HIS A 510 -16.32 -36.11 3.26
C HIS A 510 -14.98 -35.57 2.75
N ASP A 511 -14.84 -34.24 2.70
CA ASP A 511 -13.69 -33.56 2.16
C ASP A 511 -12.51 -33.68 3.11
N LYS A 512 -11.34 -34.01 2.56
CA LYS A 512 -10.13 -34.23 3.38
C LYS A 512 -9.11 -33.12 3.22
N LYS A 513 -8.92 -32.63 2.01
CA LYS A 513 -7.85 -31.69 1.70
C LYS A 513 -8.31 -30.59 0.77
N VAL A 514 -8.00 -29.35 1.12
CA VAL A 514 -8.18 -28.17 0.27
C VAL A 514 -6.82 -27.64 -0.18
N THR A 515 -6.66 -27.41 -1.48
CA THR A 515 -5.47 -26.81 -2.06
C THR A 515 -5.82 -25.47 -2.68
N ILE A 516 -5.01 -24.44 -2.41
CA ILE A 516 -5.22 -23.09 -2.95
C ILE A 516 -3.98 -22.63 -3.69
N THR A 517 -4.18 -22.15 -4.92
CA THR A 517 -3.13 -21.57 -5.75
C THR A 517 -3.47 -20.14 -6.12
N TYR A 518 -2.46 -19.36 -6.49
CA TYR A 518 -2.64 -18.02 -7.02
C TYR A 518 -1.85 -17.86 -8.32
N GLU A 519 -2.52 -17.37 -9.36
CA GLU A 519 -1.89 -16.94 -10.60
C GLU A 519 -2.39 -15.53 -10.93
N SER A 520 -1.47 -14.60 -11.21
CA SER A 520 -1.89 -13.25 -11.60
C SER A 520 -2.75 -13.32 -12.87
N PRO A 521 -3.95 -12.71 -12.88
CA PRO A 521 -4.73 -12.58 -14.11
C PRO A 521 -3.87 -12.01 -15.23
N PHE A 522 -4.10 -12.49 -16.45
CA PHE A 522 -3.38 -12.10 -17.67
C PHE A 522 -1.89 -12.47 -17.72
N PHE A 523 -1.30 -13.15 -16.73
CA PHE A 523 0.13 -13.48 -16.77
C PHE A 523 0.53 -14.24 -18.04
N LYS A 524 -0.15 -15.35 -18.33
CA LYS A 524 0.06 -16.14 -19.56
C LYS A 524 -0.27 -15.36 -20.84
N ILE A 525 -1.30 -14.52 -20.81
CA ILE A 525 -1.70 -13.68 -21.94
C ILE A 525 -0.63 -12.63 -22.25
N SER A 526 -0.04 -12.02 -21.22
CA SER A 526 1.06 -11.07 -21.35
C SER A 526 2.31 -11.72 -21.94
N ILE A 527 2.64 -12.95 -21.51
CA ILE A 527 3.74 -13.73 -22.10
C ILE A 527 3.44 -14.02 -23.58
N LEU A 528 2.23 -14.44 -23.90
CA LEU A 528 1.82 -14.69 -25.29
C LEU A 528 1.90 -13.42 -26.13
N GLY A 529 1.40 -12.30 -25.63
CA GLY A 529 1.47 -11.00 -26.30
C GLY A 529 2.91 -10.55 -26.55
N MET A 530 3.81 -10.77 -25.59
CA MET A 530 5.25 -10.52 -25.77
C MET A 530 5.83 -11.39 -26.89
N ILE A 531 5.53 -12.70 -26.91
CA ILE A 531 6.01 -13.63 -27.94
C ILE A 531 5.49 -13.22 -29.33
N ILE A 532 4.19 -12.91 -29.45
CA ILE A 532 3.60 -12.42 -30.71
C ILE A 532 4.30 -11.14 -31.17
N GLY A 533 4.55 -10.20 -30.25
CA GLY A 533 5.29 -8.97 -30.55
C GLY A 533 6.69 -9.24 -31.11
N LEU A 534 7.41 -10.20 -30.51
CA LEU A 534 8.74 -10.62 -31.00
C LEU A 534 8.67 -11.28 -32.38
N VAL A 535 7.68 -12.15 -32.62
CA VAL A 535 7.48 -12.80 -33.92
C VAL A 535 7.16 -11.77 -35.00
N LEU A 536 6.26 -10.82 -34.73
CA LEU A 536 5.91 -9.74 -35.64
C LEU A 536 7.12 -8.85 -35.94
N LEU A 537 7.95 -8.54 -34.95
CA LEU A 537 9.18 -7.78 -35.14
C LEU A 537 10.14 -8.49 -36.10
N ILE A 538 10.33 -9.80 -35.93
CA ILE A 538 11.18 -10.62 -36.81
C ILE A 538 10.59 -10.68 -38.22
N TRP A 539 9.28 -10.86 -38.34
CA TRP A 539 8.59 -10.95 -39.63
C TRP A 539 8.65 -9.63 -40.41
N LEU A 540 8.37 -8.49 -39.75
CA LEU A 540 8.48 -7.17 -40.36
C LEU A 540 9.90 -6.87 -40.81
N ARG A 541 10.92 -7.31 -40.05
CA ARG A 541 12.33 -7.18 -40.44
C ARG A 541 12.71 -8.02 -41.65
N LYS A 542 12.00 -9.12 -41.95
CA LYS A 542 12.25 -9.93 -43.16
C LYS A 542 11.57 -9.37 -44.41
N LYS A 543 10.54 -8.53 -44.25
CA LYS A 543 9.79 -7.91 -45.36
C LYS A 543 10.27 -6.51 -45.72
N LEU A 544 10.95 -5.81 -44.82
CA LEU A 544 11.66 -4.53 -45.04
C LEU A 544 13.12 -4.82 -45.40
#